data_AF-A0AB38G814-F1
#
_entry.id   AF-A0AB38G814-F1
#
_cell.length_a   1.000
_cell.length_b   1.000
_cell.length_c   1.000
_cell.angle_alpha   90.00
_cell.angle_beta   90.00
_cell.angle_gamma   90.00
#
_symmetry.space_group_name_H-M   'P 1'
#
loop_
_entity.id
_entity.type
_entity.pdbx_description
1 polymer ?
#
loop_
_entity_poly.entity_id
_entity_poly.type
_entity_poly.pdbx_seq_one_letter_code
_entity_poly.pdbx_strand_id
1 'polypeptide(L)'
;MKKDNEITLPTTSEIEELYKKAKYRKLFTEKIRSTVFMLIVVVAFAILVAMLYLPTLRIYGKSMKGMLESGDIVLAVKSNHFKIGDIVAFYNNNNNILVKRVIAESGDWVNITKDGTVYVNDKKINEPYIENKAYGEITIKFPY
;
A
#
# COMPACT_ATOMS: atom_id res chain seq x y z
N MET A 1 -8.17 69.05 32.76
CA MET A 1 -6.88 69.21 32.05
C MET A 1 -6.70 68.04 31.10
N LYS A 2 -6.99 68.22 29.81
CA LYS A 2 -6.62 67.26 28.76
C LYS A 2 -5.19 67.60 28.35
N LYS A 3 -4.30 66.61 28.43
CA LYS A 3 -2.90 66.72 28.04
C LYS A 3 -2.88 66.62 26.51
N ASP A 4 -2.60 67.73 25.84
CA ASP A 4 -2.41 67.72 24.39
C ASP A 4 -1.11 66.96 24.11
N ASN A 5 -1.24 65.71 23.68
CA ASN A 5 -0.10 64.91 23.25
C ASN A 5 0.35 65.46 21.89
N GLU A 6 1.46 66.18 21.88
CA GLU A 6 2.15 66.55 20.63
C GLU A 6 2.49 65.27 19.85
N ILE A 7 1.85 65.11 18.70
CA ILE A 7 2.15 64.01 17.77
C ILE A 7 3.38 64.44 16.99
N THR A 8 4.57 64.05 17.46
CA THR A 8 5.81 64.23 16.71
C THR A 8 5.82 63.26 15.54
N LEU A 9 5.84 63.79 14.32
CA LEU A 9 5.93 62.97 13.11
C LEU A 9 7.30 62.28 13.05
N PRO A 10 7.33 60.96 12.78
CA PRO A 10 8.58 60.20 12.71
C PRO A 10 9.47 60.64 11.56
N THR A 11 10.77 60.41 11.70
CA THR A 11 11.77 60.80 10.71
C THR A 11 11.65 59.91 9.47
N THR A 12 11.88 60.47 8.28
CA THR A 12 11.73 59.75 7.00
C THR A 12 12.56 58.46 6.91
N SER A 13 13.73 58.44 7.54
CA SER A 13 14.61 57.27 7.66
C SER A 13 14.00 56.13 8.49
N GLU A 14 13.32 56.45 9.59
CA GLU A 14 12.69 55.47 10.48
C GLU A 14 11.50 54.78 9.78
N ILE A 15 10.73 55.55 9.01
CA ILE A 15 9.62 55.02 8.20
C ILE A 15 10.14 54.05 7.13
N GLU A 16 11.25 54.39 6.46
CA GLU A 16 11.84 53.56 5.41
C GLU A 16 12.37 52.22 5.95
N GLU A 17 12.99 52.24 7.13
CA GLU A 17 13.50 51.03 7.79
C GLU A 17 12.36 50.11 8.25
N LEU A 18 11.30 50.68 8.84
CA LEU A 18 10.08 49.96 9.20
C LEU A 18 9.39 49.38 7.95
N TYR A 19 9.30 50.14 6.87
CA TYR A 19 8.76 49.66 5.60
C TYR A 19 9.57 48.50 5.02
N LYS A 20 10.91 48.60 5.01
CA LYS A 20 11.80 47.51 4.58
C LYS A 20 11.59 46.26 5.41
N LYS A 21 11.50 46.39 6.74
CA LYS A 21 11.29 45.27 7.67
C LYS A 21 9.92 44.63 7.47
N ALA A 22 8.86 45.42 7.29
CA ALA A 22 7.51 44.95 7.02
C ALA A 22 7.42 44.24 5.65
N LYS A 23 8.03 44.83 4.61
CA LYS A 23 8.12 44.25 3.26
C LYS A 23 8.89 42.93 3.26
N TYR A 24 10.03 42.87 3.96
CA TYR A 24 10.81 41.64 4.10
C TYR A 24 10.02 40.54 4.81
N ARG A 25 9.34 40.87 5.93
CA ARG A 25 8.45 39.93 6.63
C ARG A 25 7.34 39.41 5.73
N LYS A 26 6.67 40.29 4.98
CA LYS A 26 5.61 39.90 4.04
C LYS A 26 6.14 38.94 2.97
N LEU A 27 7.25 39.31 2.31
CA LEU A 27 7.87 38.48 1.28
C LEU A 27 8.36 37.13 1.82
N PHE A 28 8.92 37.11 3.03
CA PHE A 28 9.39 35.90 3.68
C PHE A 28 8.24 34.97 4.05
N THR A 29 7.16 35.50 4.64
CA THR A 29 5.95 34.72 4.94
C THR A 29 5.28 34.18 3.67
N GLU A 30 5.23 34.98 2.60
CA GLU A 30 4.71 34.53 1.30
C GLU A 30 5.54 33.38 0.71
N LYS A 31 6.87 33.50 0.74
CA LYS A 31 7.78 32.43 0.27
C LYS A 31 7.65 31.17 1.11
N ILE A 32 7.68 31.27 2.44
CA ILE A 32 7.49 30.12 3.34
C ILE A 32 6.16 29.45 3.05
N ARG A 33 5.07 30.21 2.96
CA ARG A 33 3.74 29.66 2.68
C ARG A 33 3.72 28.91 1.35
N SER A 34 4.35 29.46 0.32
CA SER A 34 4.45 28.82 -1.00
C SER A 34 5.29 27.54 -0.95
N THR A 35 6.45 27.55 -0.28
CA THR A 35 7.29 26.35 -0.13
C THR A 35 6.59 25.26 0.67
N VAL A 36 5.94 25.60 1.79
CA VAL A 36 5.17 24.64 2.59
C VAL A 36 4.02 24.06 1.78
N PHE A 37 3.27 24.91 1.05
CA PHE A 37 2.20 24.45 0.18
C PHE A 37 2.72 23.47 -0.89
N MET A 38 3.84 23.79 -1.53
CA MET A 38 4.46 22.90 -2.52
C MET A 38 4.86 21.55 -1.91
N LEU A 39 5.46 21.54 -0.72
CA LEU A 39 5.82 20.31 -0.02
C LEU A 39 4.58 19.46 0.30
N ILE A 40 3.50 20.08 0.77
CA ILE A 40 2.23 19.38 1.04
C ILE A 40 1.68 18.75 -0.24
N VAL A 41 1.70 19.48 -1.36
CA VAL A 41 1.22 18.97 -2.65
C VAL A 41 2.06 17.77 -3.11
N VAL A 42 3.39 17.84 -2.99
CA VAL A 42 4.29 16.73 -3.36
C VAL A 42 4.01 15.49 -2.50
N VAL A 43 3.85 15.66 -1.19
CA VAL A 43 3.54 14.56 -0.26
C VAL A 43 2.17 13.96 -0.58
N ALA A 44 1.14 14.79 -0.80
CA ALA A 44 -0.19 14.32 -1.14
C ALA A 44 -0.19 13.55 -2.47
N PHE A 45 0.54 14.04 -3.48
CA PHE A 45 0.70 13.36 -4.76
C PHE A 45 1.39 12.00 -4.61
N ALA A 46 2.48 11.92 -3.83
CA ALA A 46 3.17 10.66 -3.56
C ALA A 46 2.27 9.64 -2.86
N ILE A 47 1.47 10.07 -1.87
CA ILE A 47 0.51 9.21 -1.18
C ILE A 47 -0.56 8.70 -2.15
N LEU A 48 -1.08 9.56 -3.01
CA LEU A 48 -2.07 9.18 -4.03
C LEU A 48 -1.52 8.12 -4.98
N VAL A 49 -0.31 8.32 -5.50
CA VAL A 49 0.37 7.33 -6.34
C VAL A 49 0.56 6.02 -5.57
N ALA A 50 1.04 6.06 -4.33
CA ALA A 50 1.22 4.85 -3.52
C ALA A 50 -0.11 4.09 -3.34
N MET A 51 -1.20 4.77 -3.00
CA MET A 51 -2.52 4.15 -2.82
C MET A 51 -3.09 3.58 -4.12
N LEU A 52 -2.84 4.22 -5.26
CA LEU A 52 -3.35 3.77 -6.56
C LEU A 52 -2.62 2.52 -7.06
N TYR A 53 -1.30 2.43 -6.82
CA TYR A 53 -0.46 1.35 -7.35
C TYR A 53 -0.16 0.23 -6.34
N LEU A 54 -0.40 0.43 -5.04
CA LEU A 54 -0.16 -0.56 -3.98
C LEU A 54 -1.46 -0.84 -3.20
N PRO A 55 -2.42 -1.58 -3.78
CA PRO A 55 -3.61 -1.99 -3.06
C PRO A 55 -3.24 -2.80 -1.81
N THR A 56 -3.66 -2.29 -0.64
CA THR A 56 -3.55 -3.00 0.63
C THR A 56 -4.70 -3.98 0.77
N LEU A 57 -4.40 -5.25 1.00
CA LEU A 57 -5.39 -6.27 1.31
C LEU A 57 -5.24 -6.68 2.77
N ARG A 58 -6.36 -6.79 3.47
CA ARG A 58 -6.38 -7.39 4.80
C ARG A 58 -6.79 -8.85 4.68
N ILE A 59 -5.98 -9.73 5.26
CA ILE A 59 -6.24 -11.16 5.24
C ILE A 59 -7.32 -11.50 6.26
N TYR A 60 -8.35 -12.20 5.80
CA TYR A 60 -9.40 -12.74 6.64
C TYR A 60 -9.43 -14.27 6.49
N GLY A 61 -9.42 -14.97 7.63
CA GLY A 61 -9.55 -16.44 7.68
C GLY A 61 -8.26 -17.19 7.98
N LYS A 62 -8.35 -18.52 7.94
CA LYS A 62 -7.29 -19.44 8.41
C LYS A 62 -6.64 -20.25 7.27
N SER A 63 -7.03 -20.03 6.01
CA SER A 63 -6.58 -20.88 4.90
C SER A 63 -5.08 -20.77 4.58
N MET A 64 -4.44 -19.66 4.94
CA MET A 64 -3.00 -19.42 4.75
C MET A 64 -2.24 -19.46 6.09
N LYS A 65 -2.88 -20.01 7.14
CA LYS A 65 -2.28 -20.10 8.48
C LYS A 65 -0.94 -20.84 8.41
N GLY A 66 0.08 -20.26 9.04
CA GLY A 66 1.49 -20.67 8.91
C GLY A 66 2.32 -19.75 8.00
N MET A 67 1.69 -19.05 7.05
CA MET A 67 2.35 -18.00 6.25
C MET A 67 1.71 -16.62 6.40
N LEU A 68 0.38 -16.55 6.47
CA LEU A 68 -0.40 -15.34 6.66
C LEU A 68 -1.46 -15.57 7.72
N GLU A 69 -1.50 -14.71 8.72
CA GLU A 69 -2.47 -14.75 9.79
C GLU A 69 -3.65 -13.81 9.54
N SER A 70 -4.78 -14.12 10.18
CA SER A 70 -5.96 -13.28 10.09
C SER A 70 -5.67 -11.93 10.75
N GLY A 71 -5.85 -10.85 10.00
CA GLY A 71 -5.54 -9.50 10.44
C GLY A 71 -4.29 -8.91 9.81
N ASP A 72 -3.44 -9.73 9.18
CA ASP A 72 -2.27 -9.26 8.44
C ASP A 72 -2.66 -8.31 7.32
N ILE A 73 -1.84 -7.27 7.16
CA ILE A 73 -1.96 -6.29 6.07
C ILE A 73 -0.88 -6.63 5.05
N VAL A 74 -1.31 -7.02 3.85
CA VAL A 74 -0.40 -7.34 2.75
C VAL A 74 -0.54 -6.32 1.64
N LEU A 75 0.59 -5.98 1.01
CA LEU A 75 0.61 -5.18 -0.20
C LEU A 75 0.55 -6.13 -1.39
N ALA A 76 -0.47 -5.96 -2.23
CA ALA A 76 -0.58 -6.71 -3.48
C ALA A 76 -0.07 -5.86 -4.64
N VAL A 77 0.69 -6.47 -5.54
CA VAL A 77 1.12 -5.85 -6.79
C VAL A 77 0.32 -6.48 -7.93
N LYS A 78 -0.30 -5.64 -8.76
CA LYS A 78 -1.01 -6.12 -9.95
C LYS A 78 0.03 -6.62 -10.97
N SER A 79 0.00 -7.91 -11.26
CA SER A 79 0.82 -8.58 -12.27
C SER A 79 -0.06 -9.42 -13.19
N ASN A 80 0.36 -9.59 -14.45
CA ASN A 80 -0.23 -10.55 -15.38
C ASN A 80 0.64 -11.81 -15.54
N HIS A 81 1.82 -11.82 -14.92
CA HIS A 81 2.73 -12.95 -14.93
C HIS A 81 2.82 -13.51 -13.52
N PHE A 82 2.48 -14.79 -13.39
CA PHE A 82 2.53 -15.56 -12.15
C PHE A 82 3.42 -16.75 -12.39
N LYS A 83 4.17 -17.14 -11.36
CA LYS A 83 5.04 -18.30 -11.36
C LYS A 83 4.62 -19.28 -10.27
N ILE A 84 4.98 -20.54 -10.47
CA ILE A 84 4.88 -21.56 -9.41
C ILE A 84 5.56 -21.04 -8.13
N GLY A 85 4.82 -21.07 -7.02
CA GLY A 85 5.26 -20.58 -5.72
C GLY A 85 4.81 -19.16 -5.38
N ASP A 86 4.24 -18.40 -6.31
CA ASP A 86 3.70 -17.08 -6.01
C ASP A 86 2.45 -17.17 -5.11
N ILE A 87 2.30 -16.19 -4.22
CA ILE A 87 1.06 -15.98 -3.45
C ILE A 87 0.23 -14.96 -4.20
N VAL A 88 -0.98 -15.34 -4.59
CA VAL A 88 -1.87 -14.54 -5.42
C VAL A 88 -3.18 -14.27 -4.70
N ALA A 89 -3.71 -13.07 -4.91
CA ALA A 89 -5.03 -12.67 -4.47
C ALA A 89 -5.95 -12.53 -5.69
N PHE A 90 -7.10 -13.20 -5.67
CA PHE A 90 -8.06 -13.16 -6.77
C PHE A 90 -9.51 -13.14 -6.26
N TYR A 91 -10.41 -12.63 -7.08
CA TYR A 91 -11.84 -12.62 -6.79
C TYR A 91 -12.45 -13.97 -7.17
N ASN A 92 -13.18 -14.59 -6.25
CA ASN A 92 -14.02 -15.75 -6.54
C ASN A 92 -15.39 -15.30 -7.11
N ASN A 93 -16.21 -16.23 -7.59
CA ASN A 93 -17.54 -16.03 -8.16
C ASN A 93 -18.50 -15.23 -7.25
N ASN A 94 -18.31 -15.30 -5.93
CA ASN A 94 -19.07 -14.53 -4.94
C ASN A 94 -18.49 -13.13 -4.66
N ASN A 95 -17.61 -12.63 -5.52
CA ASN A 95 -16.91 -11.35 -5.39
C ASN A 95 -16.06 -11.20 -4.10
N ASN A 96 -15.68 -12.34 -3.50
CA ASN A 96 -14.82 -12.40 -2.33
C ASN A 96 -13.35 -12.57 -2.76
N ILE A 97 -12.44 -11.84 -2.11
CA ILE A 97 -11.00 -11.98 -2.34
C ILE A 97 -10.49 -13.22 -1.60
N LEU A 98 -9.87 -14.14 -2.34
CA LEU A 98 -9.16 -15.29 -1.81
C LEU A 98 -7.67 -15.13 -2.03
N VAL A 99 -6.88 -15.53 -1.03
CA VAL A 99 -5.42 -15.58 -1.11
C VAL A 99 -4.98 -17.02 -1.10
N LYS A 100 -4.24 -17.43 -2.15
CA LYS A 100 -3.78 -18.81 -2.37
C LYS A 100 -2.38 -18.81 -2.98
N ARG A 101 -1.74 -19.98 -2.98
CA ARG A 101 -0.43 -20.22 -3.60
C ARG A 101 -0.58 -20.90 -4.96
N VAL A 102 0.16 -20.44 -5.96
CA VAL A 102 0.25 -21.07 -7.28
C VAL A 102 1.10 -22.33 -7.17
N ILE A 103 0.55 -23.49 -7.54
CA ILE A 103 1.27 -24.78 -7.51
C ILE A 103 1.58 -25.35 -8.89
N ALA A 104 0.86 -24.88 -9.92
CA ALA A 104 0.98 -25.34 -11.31
C ALA A 104 0.50 -24.24 -12.27
N GLU A 105 0.92 -24.31 -13.52
CA GLU A 105 0.58 -23.36 -14.59
C GLU A 105 -0.29 -24.01 -15.67
N SER A 106 -0.70 -23.23 -16.67
CA SER A 106 -1.49 -23.74 -17.79
C SER A 106 -0.72 -24.79 -18.57
N GLY A 107 -1.32 -25.97 -18.76
CA GLY A 107 -0.71 -27.11 -19.44
C GLY A 107 -0.09 -28.16 -18.51
N ASP A 108 0.01 -27.87 -17.20
CA ASP A 108 0.51 -28.83 -16.22
C ASP A 108 -0.56 -29.83 -15.77
N TRP A 109 -0.14 -31.07 -15.52
CA TRP A 109 -0.96 -32.12 -14.92
C TRP A 109 -0.72 -32.21 -13.43
N VAL A 110 -1.76 -31.98 -12.62
CA VAL A 110 -1.67 -32.04 -11.16
C VAL A 110 -2.34 -33.31 -10.64
N ASN A 111 -1.61 -34.07 -9.81
CA ASN A 111 -2.12 -35.24 -9.12
C ASN A 111 -1.88 -35.11 -7.61
N ILE A 112 -2.90 -35.37 -6.81
CA ILE A 112 -2.84 -35.30 -5.35
C ILE A 112 -3.18 -36.68 -4.79
N THR A 113 -2.22 -37.29 -4.10
CA THR A 113 -2.41 -38.60 -3.47
C THR A 113 -3.24 -38.50 -2.19
N LYS A 114 -3.78 -39.63 -1.71
CA LYS A 114 -4.63 -39.67 -0.49
C LYS A 114 -3.95 -39.16 0.79
N ASP A 115 -2.63 -39.21 0.85
CA ASP A 115 -1.81 -38.64 1.93
C ASP A 115 -1.55 -37.13 1.77
N GLY A 116 -2.10 -36.50 0.71
CA GLY A 116 -1.93 -35.08 0.42
C GLY A 116 -0.61 -34.72 -0.27
N THR A 117 0.10 -35.69 -0.85
CA THR A 117 1.31 -35.39 -1.64
C THR A 117 0.95 -34.95 -3.05
N VAL A 118 1.45 -33.79 -3.44
CA VAL A 118 1.20 -33.18 -4.75
C VAL A 118 2.31 -33.54 -5.74
N TYR A 119 1.88 -33.90 -6.95
CA TYR A 119 2.71 -34.13 -8.12
C TYR A 119 2.28 -33.18 -9.23
N VAL A 120 3.25 -32.57 -9.89
CA VAL A 120 3.03 -31.72 -11.07
C VAL A 120 3.85 -32.31 -12.21
N ASN A 121 3.20 -32.71 -13.30
CA ASN A 121 3.81 -33.43 -14.42
C ASN A 121 4.63 -34.65 -13.96
N ASP A 122 4.01 -35.49 -13.13
CA ASP A 122 4.59 -36.70 -12.52
C ASP A 122 5.81 -36.47 -11.61
N LYS A 123 6.16 -35.22 -11.33
CA LYS A 123 7.25 -34.87 -10.40
C LYS A 123 6.66 -34.41 -9.08
N LYS A 124 7.11 -35.04 -7.99
CA LYS A 124 6.80 -34.59 -6.64
C LYS A 124 7.34 -33.19 -6.41
N ILE A 125 6.47 -32.26 -6.03
CA ILE A 125 6.90 -30.90 -5.69
C ILE A 125 7.38 -30.82 -4.24
N ASN A 126 8.31 -29.89 -3.99
CA ASN A 126 8.79 -29.61 -2.64
C ASN A 126 7.96 -28.48 -2.03
N GLU A 127 7.25 -28.78 -0.93
CA GLU A 127 6.33 -27.87 -0.27
C GLU A 127 6.77 -27.60 1.18
N PRO A 128 7.91 -26.91 1.40
CA PRO A 128 8.42 -26.65 2.76
C PRO A 128 7.51 -25.72 3.58
N TYR A 129 6.53 -25.09 2.93
CA TYR A 129 5.54 -24.20 3.56
C TYR A 129 4.34 -24.95 4.18
N ILE A 130 4.28 -26.30 4.05
CA ILE A 130 3.21 -27.12 4.63
C ILE A 130 3.79 -27.89 5.82
N GLU A 131 3.24 -27.66 7.02
CA GLU A 131 3.61 -28.44 8.20
C GLU A 131 2.98 -29.84 8.20
N ASN A 132 1.70 -29.94 7.83
CA ASN A 132 0.94 -31.18 7.86
C ASN A 132 0.18 -31.38 6.55
N LYS A 133 0.40 -32.51 5.89
CA LYS A 133 -0.33 -32.87 4.67
C LYS A 133 -1.68 -33.45 5.00
N ALA A 134 -2.66 -33.14 4.16
CA ALA A 134 -4.00 -33.70 4.21
C ALA A 134 -4.56 -33.77 2.80
N TYR A 135 -5.47 -34.72 2.55
CA TYR A 135 -6.17 -34.82 1.28
C TYR A 135 -7.11 -33.61 1.03
N GLY A 136 -7.57 -32.98 2.12
CA GLY A 136 -8.44 -31.81 2.07
C GLY A 136 -9.89 -32.14 1.68
N GLU A 137 -10.67 -31.08 1.44
CA GLU A 137 -12.03 -31.17 0.93
C GLU A 137 -12.02 -30.99 -0.59
N ILE A 138 -12.56 -31.97 -1.31
CA ILE A 138 -12.67 -31.94 -2.77
C ILE A 138 -14.05 -31.42 -3.14
N THR A 139 -14.10 -30.23 -3.75
CA THR A 139 -15.36 -29.62 -4.22
C THR A 139 -15.67 -29.91 -5.69
N ILE A 140 -14.79 -30.62 -6.40
CA ILE A 140 -14.92 -30.93 -7.84
C ILE A 140 -14.86 -32.44 -8.10
N LYS A 141 -15.45 -32.92 -9.20
CA LYS A 141 -15.41 -34.33 -9.58
C LYS A 141 -14.27 -34.58 -10.58
N PHE A 142 -13.38 -35.51 -10.27
CA PHE A 142 -12.31 -35.95 -11.17
C PHE A 142 -12.77 -37.11 -12.09
N PRO A 143 -12.18 -37.28 -13.29
CA PRO A 143 -11.27 -36.34 -13.96
C PRO A 143 -12.01 -35.12 -14.49
N TYR A 144 -11.33 -33.97 -14.50
CA TYR A 144 -11.79 -32.72 -15.09
C TYR A 144 -10.87 -32.38 -16.27
#